data_AF-A0A1R4G4A9-F1
#
_entry.id   AF-A0A1R4G4A9-F1
#
_cell.length_a   1.000
_cell.length_b   1.000
_cell.length_c   1.000
_cell.angle_alpha   90.00
_cell.angle_beta   90.00
_cell.angle_gamma   90.00
#
_symmetry.space_group_name_H-M   'P 1'
#
loop_
_entity.id
_entity.type
_entity.pdbx_description
1 polymer ?
#
loop_
_entity_poly.entity_id
_entity_poly.type
_entity_poly.pdbx_seq_one_letter_code
_entity_poly.pdbx_strand_id
1 'polypeptide(L)' 'MTITRHGQTVGLFIPVHRDRKADIAAYAEAAQKANALLEEWGTSEDEVVTEFDALRREDRQAEQST' A
#
# COMPACT_ATOMS: atom_id res chain seq x y z
N MET A 1 -9.31 20.62 16.69
CA MET A 1 -9.34 21.99 17.28
C MET A 1 -10.15 22.90 16.36
N THR A 2 -11.09 23.69 16.86
CA THR A 2 -11.89 24.61 16.03
C THR A 2 -11.14 25.92 15.81
N ILE A 3 -11.02 26.36 14.57
CA ILE A 3 -10.42 27.66 14.22
C ILE A 3 -11.55 28.69 14.16
N THR A 4 -11.42 29.78 14.92
CA THR A 4 -12.41 30.87 14.97
C THR A 4 -11.83 32.18 14.47
N ARG A 5 -12.62 32.94 13.69
CA ARG A 5 -12.30 34.31 13.27
C ARG A 5 -13.46 35.23 13.67
N HIS A 6 -13.18 36.30 14.41
CA HIS A 6 -14.20 37.21 14.95
C HIS A 6 -15.34 36.51 15.71
N GLY A 7 -15.02 35.45 16.47
CA GLY A 7 -16.01 34.68 17.24
C GLY A 7 -16.85 33.70 16.41
N GLN A 8 -16.69 33.67 15.07
CA GLN A 8 -17.34 32.69 14.21
C GLN A 8 -16.39 31.54 13.89
N THR A 9 -16.87 30.30 14.00
CA THR A 9 -16.11 29.11 13.61
C THR A 9 -15.94 29.10 12.10
N VAL A 10 -14.69 29.17 11.65
CA VAL A 10 -14.32 29.20 10.23
C VAL A 10 -13.72 27.90 9.74
N GLY A 11 -13.45 26.95 10.64
CA GLY A 11 -12.98 25.63 10.24
C GLY A 11 -12.61 24.72 11.40
N LEU A 12 -12.25 23.49 11.03
CA LEU A 12 -11.77 22.45 11.93
C LEU A 12 -10.33 22.09 11.56
N PHE A 13 -9.40 22.27 12.50
CA PHE A 13 -8.06 21.72 12.40
C PHE A 13 -8.07 20.26 12.87
N ILE A 14 -7.76 19.35 11.94
CA ILE A 14 -7.59 17.92 12.17
C ILE A 14 -6.08 17.63 12.05
N PRO A 15 -5.35 17.43 13.15
CA PRO A 15 -3.95 17.06 13.07
C PRO A 15 -3.84 15.62 12.55
N VAL A 16 -3.31 15.48 11.34
CA VAL A 16 -2.86 14.18 10.83
C VAL A 16 -1.44 13.97 11.32
N HIS A 17 -1.28 13.53 12.57
CA HIS A 17 0.01 13.05 13.05
C HIS A 17 0.25 11.65 12.50
N ARG A 18 0.74 11.59 11.26
CA ARG A 18 1.30 10.36 10.71
C ARG A 18 2.81 10.48 10.76
N ASP A 19 3.43 9.78 11.70
CA ASP A 19 4.88 9.64 11.72
C ASP A 19 5.29 8.78 10.53
N ARG A 20 5.55 9.44 9.40
CA ARG A 20 5.94 8.79 8.15
C ARG A 20 7.25 8.02 8.30
N LYS A 21 8.10 8.34 9.29
CA LYS A 21 9.35 7.60 9.51
C LYS A 21 9.07 6.20 10.02
N ALA A 22 8.12 6.05 10.95
CA ALA A 22 7.70 4.75 11.43
C ALA A 22 7.08 3.90 10.30
N ASP A 23 6.24 4.52 9.46
CA ASP A 23 5.66 3.83 8.30
C ASP A 23 6.73 3.40 7.28
N ILE A 24 7.67 4.29 6.95
CA ILE A 24 8.76 3.98 6.02
C ILE A 24 9.64 2.85 6.56
N ALA A 25 9.95 2.86 7.86
CA ALA A 25 10.70 1.78 8.50
C ALA A 25 9.94 0.45 8.44
N ALA A 26 8.64 0.46 8.72
CA ALA A 26 7.79 -0.73 8.62
C ALA A 26 7.72 -1.28 7.19
N TYR A 27 7.62 -0.40 6.18
CA TYR A 27 7.64 -0.81 4.78
C TYR A 27 8.99 -1.40 4.36
N ALA A 28 10.11 -0.82 4.82
CA ALA A 28 11.44 -1.35 4.54
C ALA A 28 11.64 -2.74 5.17
N GLU A 29 11.20 -2.93 6.41
CA GLU A 29 11.25 -4.24 7.08
C GLU A 29 10.39 -5.28 6.36
N ALA A 30 9.18 -4.90 5.94
CA ALA A 30 8.30 -5.78 5.18
C ALA A 30 8.92 -6.19 3.83
N ALA A 31 9.53 -5.25 3.11
CA ALA A 31 10.21 -5.52 1.86
C ALA A 31 11.40 -6.48 2.04
N GLN A 32 12.19 -6.32 3.10
CA GLN A 32 13.30 -7.22 3.41
C GLN A 32 12.83 -8.65 3.70
N LYS A 33 11.74 -8.80 4.47
CA LYS A 33 11.14 -10.11 4.75
C LYS A 33 10.60 -10.76 3.49
N ALA A 34 9.92 -9.99 2.64
CA ALA A 34 9.42 -10.48 1.36
C ALA A 34 10.57 -10.97 0.47
N ASN A 35 11.66 -10.19 0.34
CA ASN A 35 12.82 -10.59 -0.45
C ASN A 35 13.48 -11.86 0.08
N ALA A 36 13.62 -12.01 1.40
CA ALA A 36 14.17 -13.23 2.00
C ALA A 36 13.33 -14.48 1.69
N LEU A 37 11.99 -14.34 1.67
CA LEU A 37 11.09 -15.43 1.28
C LEU A 37 11.22 -15.79 -0.20
N LEU A 38 11.37 -14.79 -1.08
CA LEU A 38 11.60 -15.03 -2.51
C LEU A 38 12.91 -15.79 -2.74
N GLU A 39 13.98 -15.40 -2.05
CA GLU A 39 15.27 -16.09 -2.09
C GLU A 39 15.17 -17.53 -1.58
N GLU A 40 14.45 -17.76 -0.48
CA GLU A 40 14.21 -19.11 0.08
C GLU A 40 13.45 -20.01 -0.92
N TRP A 41 12.47 -19.44 -1.63
CA TRP A 41 11.72 -20.14 -2.68
C TRP A 41 12.49 -20.29 -3.99
N GLY A 42 13.65 -19.64 -4.12
CA GLY A 42 14.47 -19.66 -5.33
C GLY A 42 13.79 -19.00 -6.53
N THR A 43 12.89 -18.05 -6.29
CA THR A 43 12.16 -17.30 -7.33
C THR A 43 12.52 -15.83 -7.27
N SER A 44 12.28 -15.10 -8.36
CA SER A 44 12.50 -13.65 -8.42
C SER A 44 11.20 -12.87 -8.28
N GLU A 45 11.29 -11.60 -7.87
CA GLU A 45 10.15 -10.68 -7.84
C GLU A 45 9.46 -10.62 -9.21
N ASP A 46 10.24 -10.55 -10.30
CA ASP A 46 9.72 -10.46 -11.66
C ASP A 46 8.90 -11.70 -12.07
N GLU A 47 9.33 -12.90 -11.66
CA GLU A 47 8.62 -14.16 -11.90
C GLU A 47 7.26 -14.16 -11.19
N VAL A 48 7.24 -13.79 -9.90
CA VAL A 48 6.01 -13.72 -9.11
C VAL A 48 5.04 -12.68 -9.66
N VAL A 49 5.55 -11.50 -10.03
CA VAL A 49 4.72 -10.45 -10.65
C VAL A 49 4.15 -10.90 -11.97
N THR A 50 4.94 -11.57 -12.81
CA THR A 50 4.50 -12.08 -14.11
C THR A 50 3.41 -13.14 -13.96
N GLU A 51 3.57 -14.07 -13.02
CA GLU A 51 2.55 -15.09 -12.72
C GLU A 51 1.26 -14.45 -12.21
N PHE A 52 1.36 -13.53 -11.25
CA PHE A 52 0.21 -12.80 -10.72
C PHE A 52 -0.55 -12.03 -11.81
N ASP A 53 0.17 -11.36 -12.70
CA ASP A 53 -0.43 -10.63 -13.82
C ASP A 53 -1.14 -11.54 -14.82
N ALA A 54 -0.61 -12.75 -15.05
CA ALA A 54 -1.26 -13.75 -15.89
C ALA A 54 -2.59 -14.19 -15.27
N LEU A 55 -2.58 -14.61 -14.00
CA LEU A 55 -3.79 -15.00 -13.26
C LEU A 55 -4.84 -13.87 -13.25
N ARG A 56 -4.40 -12.65 -12.97
CA ARG A 56 -5.28 -11.47 -12.95
C ARG A 56 -5.89 -11.17 -14.33
N ARG A 57 -5.20 -11.48 -15.43
CA ARG A 57 -5.75 -11.32 -16.78
C ARG A 57 -6.80 -12.39 -17.07
N GLU A 58 -6.56 -13.63 -16.65
CA GLU A 58 -7.50 -14.74 -16.81
C GLU A 58 -8.82 -14.47 -16.08
N ASP A 59 -8.76 -14.01 -14.83
CA ASP A 59 -9.96 -13.62 -14.05
C ASP A 59 -10.80 -12.57 -14.78
N ARG A 60 -10.15 -11.52 -15.31
CA ARG A 60 -10.84 -10.47 -16.08
C ARG A 60 -11.47 -10.98 -17.38
N GLN A 61 -10.90 -12.00 -18.00
CA GLN A 61 -11.45 -12.60 -19.22
C GLN A 61 -12.63 -13.52 -18.91
N ALA A 62 -12.59 -14.21 -17.77
CA ALA A 62 -13.72 -14.99 -17.27
C ALA A 62 -14.94 -14.11 -16.94
N GLU A 63 -14.71 -12.95 -16.31
CA GLU A 63 -15.76 -11.96 -16.02
C GLU A 63 -16.40 -11.34 -17.27
N GLN A 64 -15.65 -11.20 -18.37
CA GLN A 64 -16.13 -10.61 -19.63
C GLN A 64 -16.85 -11.62 -20.54
N SER A 65 -16.75 -12.92 -20.23
CA SER A 65 -17.38 -14.00 -21.01
C SER A 65 -18.71 -14.46 -20.40
N THR A 66 -19.19 -13.77 -19.35
CA THR A 66 -20.49 -13.98 -18.68
C THR A 66 -21.38 -12.77 -18.88
#